data_AF-A0A164I9D0-F1
#
_entry.id   AF-A0A164I9D0-F1
#
_cell.length_a   1.000
_cell.length_b   1.000
_cell.length_c   1.000
_cell.angle_alpha   90.00
_cell.angle_beta   90.00
_cell.angle_gamma   90.00
#
_symmetry.space_group_name_H-M   'P 1'
#
loop_
_entity.id
_entity.type
_entity.pdbx_description
1 polymer ?
#
loop_
_entity_poly.entity_id
_entity_poly.type
_entity_poly.pdbx_seq_one_letter_code
_entity_poly.pdbx_strand_id
1 'polypeptide(L)'
;QIKNTSWEQEMIQTESRLDVADNTGAKSVLCIKVLGGSKRRYASVGDIIKVSIKEAAPRGRVKKGEIYSAVVVRTAKGIRRGDGSLIKFDGNAAVLLNAKLEPIGTRIFGRSRVNCIRSGDEVIVIAGRDKGKRGKVLQRSDESRLLVEGVNLVKKHAKPNPAKGETGGIVEKTMSIHQSNVAIFNGATGKADRVGIKLLAD
;
A
#
# COMPACT_ATOMS: atom_id res chain seq x y z
N GLN A 1 -13.25 -10.97 -18.16
CA GLN A 1 -13.54 -10.87 -16.72
C GLN A 1 -12.50 -11.68 -15.96
N ILE A 2 -11.54 -11.02 -15.31
CA ILE A 2 -10.57 -11.73 -14.46
C ILE A 2 -11.31 -12.02 -13.15
N LYS A 3 -11.57 -13.30 -12.88
CA LYS A 3 -12.18 -13.75 -11.63
C LYS A 3 -11.14 -13.53 -10.53
N ASN A 4 -11.30 -12.46 -9.75
CA ASN A 4 -10.64 -12.37 -8.44
C ASN A 4 -11.08 -13.61 -7.67
N THR A 5 -10.14 -14.50 -7.44
CA THR A 5 -10.42 -15.78 -6.79
C THR A 5 -10.41 -15.52 -5.29
N SER A 6 -11.36 -16.10 -4.56
CA SER A 6 -11.64 -15.80 -3.14
C SER A 6 -10.43 -15.92 -2.20
N TRP A 7 -9.37 -16.63 -2.61
CA TRP A 7 -8.12 -16.77 -1.86
C TRP A 7 -7.29 -15.47 -1.78
N GLU A 8 -7.57 -14.47 -2.60
CA GLU A 8 -6.90 -13.15 -2.54
C GLU A 8 -7.40 -12.28 -1.38
N GLN A 9 -8.53 -12.60 -0.74
CA GLN A 9 -9.13 -11.78 0.33
C GLN A 9 -8.95 -12.34 1.75
N GLU A 10 -8.27 -13.47 1.90
CA GLU A 10 -8.06 -14.13 3.19
C GLU A 10 -6.71 -13.79 3.82
N MET A 11 -6.63 -13.92 5.15
CA MET A 11 -5.36 -13.85 5.86
C MET A 11 -4.42 -14.95 5.34
N ILE A 12 -3.14 -14.62 5.22
CA ILE A 12 -2.13 -15.58 4.73
C ILE A 12 -2.07 -16.77 5.70
N GLN A 13 -2.27 -17.97 5.17
CA GLN A 13 -2.21 -19.22 5.90
C GLN A 13 -1.49 -20.28 5.06
N THR A 14 -1.42 -21.51 5.55
CA THR A 14 -0.95 -22.65 4.76
C THR A 14 -1.75 -22.75 3.46
N GLU A 15 -1.08 -23.06 2.37
CA GLU A 15 -1.62 -23.11 1.00
C GLU A 15 -2.01 -21.76 0.37
N SER A 16 -1.83 -20.63 1.07
CA SER A 16 -1.97 -19.32 0.43
C SER A 16 -0.88 -19.09 -0.62
N ARG A 17 -1.27 -18.53 -1.77
CA ARG A 17 -0.33 -18.04 -2.80
C ARG A 17 0.01 -16.58 -2.55
N LEU A 18 1.28 -16.23 -2.74
CA LEU A 18 1.78 -14.86 -2.60
C LEU A 18 2.70 -14.52 -3.77
N ASP A 19 2.71 -13.25 -4.14
CA ASP A 19 3.69 -12.70 -5.06
C ASP A 19 5.05 -12.53 -4.38
N VAL A 20 6.13 -12.67 -5.14
CA VAL A 20 7.47 -12.37 -4.66
C VAL A 20 7.83 -10.91 -4.95
N ALA A 21 8.10 -10.17 -3.88
CA ALA A 21 8.39 -8.74 -3.91
C ALA A 21 9.90 -8.46 -3.92
N ASP A 22 10.70 -9.25 -4.64
CA ASP A 22 12.15 -9.05 -4.76
C ASP A 22 12.68 -9.40 -6.15
N ASN A 23 13.97 -9.14 -6.38
CA ASN A 23 14.65 -9.43 -7.64
C ASN A 23 15.37 -10.79 -7.66
N THR A 24 14.98 -11.76 -6.83
CA THR A 24 15.58 -13.11 -6.84
C THR A 24 15.27 -13.88 -8.12
N GLY A 25 14.21 -13.50 -8.82
CA GLY A 25 13.71 -14.18 -10.02
C GLY A 25 12.52 -15.10 -9.73
N ALA A 26 12.15 -15.35 -8.48
CA ALA A 26 10.85 -15.94 -8.17
C ALA A 26 9.73 -14.95 -8.49
N LYS A 27 8.59 -15.47 -8.98
CA LYS A 27 7.39 -14.69 -9.31
C LYS A 27 6.28 -14.95 -8.30
N SER A 28 6.01 -16.23 -8.02
CA SER A 28 4.97 -16.65 -7.09
C SER A 28 5.45 -17.78 -6.18
N VAL A 29 4.96 -17.75 -4.94
CA VAL A 29 5.26 -18.72 -3.89
C VAL A 29 3.98 -19.24 -3.24
N LEU A 30 4.06 -20.44 -2.69
CA LEU A 30 2.99 -21.05 -1.88
C LEU A 30 3.46 -21.16 -0.44
N CYS A 31 2.69 -20.63 0.50
CA CYS A 31 2.90 -20.81 1.92
C CYS A 31 2.71 -22.28 2.31
N ILE A 32 3.71 -22.85 2.96
CA ILE A 32 3.69 -24.21 3.52
C ILE A 32 3.39 -24.16 5.01
N LYS A 33 3.96 -23.16 5.72
CA LYS A 33 3.84 -23.04 7.17
C LYS A 33 4.08 -21.62 7.64
N VAL A 34 3.26 -21.16 8.58
CA VAL A 34 3.47 -19.92 9.32
C VAL A 34 4.39 -20.20 10.52
N LEU A 35 5.46 -19.42 10.69
CA LEU A 35 6.40 -19.56 11.81
C LEU A 35 5.99 -18.68 13.01
N GLY A 36 6.63 -18.92 14.16
CA GLY A 36 6.40 -18.15 15.40
C GLY A 36 5.45 -18.79 16.41
N GLY A 37 5.15 -20.08 16.29
CA GLY A 37 4.44 -20.85 17.33
C GLY A 37 3.64 -22.03 16.78
N SER A 38 3.36 -23.01 17.64
CA SER A 38 2.62 -24.24 17.25
C SER A 38 1.14 -24.00 16.92
N LYS A 39 0.52 -22.97 17.52
CA LYS A 39 -0.89 -22.60 17.32
C LYS A 39 -1.12 -21.48 16.30
N ARG A 40 -0.06 -20.93 15.69
CA ARG A 40 -0.20 -19.84 14.72
C ARG A 40 -0.77 -20.38 13.41
N ARG A 41 -1.96 -19.88 13.05
CA ARG A 41 -2.67 -20.26 11.81
C ARG A 41 -2.50 -19.25 10.68
N TYR A 42 -2.30 -17.98 11.03
CA TYR A 42 -2.28 -16.86 10.09
C TYR A 42 -1.01 -16.02 10.23
N ALA A 43 -0.51 -15.53 9.10
CA ALA A 43 0.58 -14.59 8.99
C ALA A 43 0.09 -13.18 8.63
N SER A 44 0.66 -12.18 9.29
CA SER A 44 0.52 -10.76 9.02
C SER A 44 1.82 -10.20 8.44
N VAL A 45 1.84 -8.92 8.04
CA VAL A 45 3.09 -8.26 7.61
C VAL A 45 4.12 -8.33 8.74
N GLY A 46 5.36 -8.67 8.39
CA GLY A 46 6.47 -8.87 9.32
C GLY A 46 6.64 -10.32 9.77
N ASP A 47 5.63 -11.18 9.62
CA ASP A 47 5.77 -12.59 9.98
C ASP A 47 6.62 -13.34 8.96
N ILE A 48 7.37 -14.33 9.46
CA ILE A 48 8.16 -15.25 8.65
C ILE A 48 7.34 -16.50 8.35
N ILE A 49 7.33 -16.89 7.09
CA ILE A 49 6.64 -18.06 6.57
C ILE A 49 7.62 -18.97 5.83
N LYS A 50 7.38 -20.28 5.85
CA LYS A 50 8.03 -21.23 4.95
C LYS A 50 7.24 -21.32 3.66
N VAL A 51 7.93 -21.22 2.54
CA VAL A 51 7.31 -21.15 1.21
C VAL A 51 7.97 -22.09 0.22
N SER A 52 7.20 -22.64 -0.71
CA SER A 52 7.72 -23.28 -1.94
C SER A 52 7.58 -22.34 -3.13
N ILE A 53 8.60 -22.30 -3.98
CA ILE A 53 8.57 -21.52 -5.22
C ILE A 53 7.68 -22.24 -6.23
N LYS A 54 6.66 -21.56 -6.75
CA LYS A 54 5.75 -22.11 -7.77
C LYS A 54 6.11 -21.64 -9.17
N GLU A 55 6.56 -20.41 -9.30
CA GLU A 55 7.03 -19.84 -10.57
C GLU A 55 8.32 -19.05 -10.35
N ALA A 56 9.28 -19.26 -11.24
CA ALA A 56 10.55 -18.55 -11.24
C ALA A 56 11.04 -18.31 -12.67
N ALA A 57 11.83 -17.27 -12.85
CA ALA A 57 12.53 -16.97 -14.09
C ALA A 57 13.62 -18.04 -14.36
N PRO A 58 13.84 -18.45 -15.62
CA PRO A 58 14.77 -19.54 -15.95
C PRO A 58 16.22 -19.33 -15.50
N ARG A 59 16.68 -18.08 -15.43
CA ARG A 59 18.04 -17.69 -14.99
C ARG A 59 18.03 -16.93 -13.64
N GLY A 60 16.98 -17.11 -12.85
CA GLY A 60 16.89 -16.54 -11.50
C GLY A 60 17.86 -17.20 -10.53
N ARG A 61 18.11 -16.55 -9.38
CA ARG A 61 18.91 -17.11 -8.29
C ARG A 61 18.24 -18.32 -7.63
N VAL A 62 16.93 -18.44 -7.81
CA VAL A 62 16.08 -19.43 -7.16
C VAL A 62 15.28 -20.20 -8.23
N LYS A 63 14.99 -21.48 -7.97
CA LYS A 63 14.32 -22.37 -8.92
C LYS A 63 12.94 -22.81 -8.42
N LYS A 64 12.07 -23.18 -9.37
CA LYS A 64 10.75 -23.75 -9.06
C LYS A 64 10.90 -25.02 -8.22
N GLY A 65 10.07 -25.15 -7.18
CA GLY A 65 10.04 -26.29 -6.26
C GLY A 65 10.91 -26.13 -5.02
N GLU A 66 11.89 -25.23 -5.03
CA GLU A 66 12.75 -24.98 -3.88
C GLU A 66 11.95 -24.36 -2.71
N ILE A 67 12.38 -24.66 -1.49
CA ILE A 67 11.75 -24.21 -0.25
C ILE A 67 12.64 -23.17 0.41
N TYR A 68 12.04 -22.02 0.74
CA TYR A 68 12.71 -20.91 1.41
C TYR A 68 11.92 -20.43 2.62
N SER A 69 12.59 -19.67 3.49
CA SER A 69 11.89 -18.77 4.41
C SER A 69 11.55 -17.49 3.65
N ALA A 70 10.46 -16.82 4.00
CA ALA A 70 10.10 -15.53 3.44
C ALA A 70 9.45 -14.65 4.50
N VAL A 71 9.66 -13.34 4.43
CA VAL A 71 8.94 -12.36 5.27
C VAL A 71 7.77 -11.78 4.50
N VAL A 72 6.60 -11.74 5.13
CA VAL A 72 5.42 -11.10 4.54
C VAL A 72 5.60 -9.59 4.55
N VAL A 73 5.48 -8.96 3.37
CA VAL A 73 5.62 -7.49 3.22
C VAL A 73 4.31 -6.79 2.89
N ARG A 74 3.33 -7.51 2.32
CA ARG A 74 2.00 -6.96 2.00
C ARG A 74 0.91 -8.00 2.27
N THR A 75 -0.23 -7.51 2.73
CA THR A 75 -1.44 -8.31 2.97
C THR A 75 -2.67 -7.63 2.38
N ALA A 76 -3.48 -8.36 1.62
CA ALA A 76 -4.73 -7.88 1.05
C ALA A 76 -5.84 -7.67 2.10
N LYS A 77 -5.80 -8.42 3.21
CA LYS A 77 -6.73 -8.25 4.34
C LYS A 77 -6.59 -6.87 5.02
N GLY A 78 -5.40 -6.30 4.94
CA GLY A 78 -5.03 -5.05 5.59
C GLY A 78 -4.69 -5.18 7.07
N ILE A 79 -4.01 -4.18 7.62
CA ILE A 79 -3.48 -4.13 8.98
C ILE A 79 -3.96 -2.87 9.66
N ARG A 80 -4.51 -3.04 10.87
CA ARG A 80 -4.92 -1.92 11.71
C ARG A 80 -3.75 -1.45 12.56
N ARG A 81 -3.47 -0.15 12.52
CA ARG A 81 -2.47 0.51 13.36
C ARG A 81 -3.05 0.84 14.73
N GLY A 82 -2.18 1.11 15.70
CA GLY A 82 -2.58 1.52 17.06
C GLY A 82 -3.41 2.81 17.12
N ASP A 83 -3.30 3.67 16.09
CA ASP A 83 -4.13 4.87 15.92
C ASP A 83 -5.52 4.58 15.30
N GLY A 84 -5.86 3.31 15.07
CA GLY A 84 -7.12 2.87 14.49
C GLY A 84 -7.18 2.87 12.96
N SER A 85 -6.18 3.43 12.26
CA SER A 85 -6.13 3.48 10.79
C SER A 85 -5.86 2.10 10.15
N LEU A 86 -6.38 1.87 8.93
CA LEU A 86 -6.24 0.61 8.18
C LEU A 86 -5.32 0.79 6.97
N ILE A 87 -4.21 0.05 6.91
CA ILE A 87 -3.40 -0.08 5.69
C ILE A 87 -3.84 -1.33 4.94
N LYS A 88 -4.29 -1.18 3.70
CA LYS A 88 -4.66 -2.31 2.83
C LYS A 88 -3.85 -2.27 1.55
N PHE A 89 -3.44 -3.44 1.06
CA PHE A 89 -2.72 -3.60 -0.20
C PHE A 89 -3.59 -4.32 -1.22
N ASP A 90 -3.28 -4.17 -2.50
CA ASP A 90 -4.04 -4.82 -3.58
C ASP A 90 -3.86 -6.35 -3.58
N GLY A 91 -2.73 -6.84 -3.04
CA GLY A 91 -2.41 -8.27 -3.02
C GLY A 91 -1.40 -8.65 -1.94
N ASN A 92 -1.29 -9.96 -1.69
CA ASN A 92 -0.35 -10.56 -0.74
C ASN A 92 1.04 -10.70 -1.38
N ALA A 93 2.08 -10.27 -0.67
CA ALA A 93 3.45 -10.42 -1.16
C ALA A 93 4.46 -10.68 -0.06
N ALA A 94 5.53 -11.39 -0.41
CA ALA A 94 6.62 -11.75 0.48
C ALA A 94 8.00 -11.55 -0.17
N VAL A 95 9.04 -11.41 0.66
CA VAL A 95 10.44 -11.32 0.24
C VAL A 95 11.16 -12.59 0.71
N LEU A 96 11.94 -13.21 -0.18
CA LEU A 96 12.66 -14.43 0.15
C LEU A 96 13.85 -14.15 1.06
N LEU A 97 14.01 -15.01 2.06
CA LEU A 97 15.08 -14.96 3.05
C LEU A 97 15.97 -16.19 2.98
N ASN A 98 17.24 -16.00 3.29
CA ASN A 98 18.21 -17.07 3.49
C ASN A 98 18.04 -17.73 4.88
N ALA A 99 18.90 -18.69 5.20
CA ALA A 99 18.88 -19.38 6.50
C ALA A 99 19.19 -18.46 7.70
N LYS A 100 19.90 -17.36 7.49
CA LYS A 100 20.21 -16.32 8.49
C LYS A 100 19.11 -15.26 8.60
N LEU A 101 17.98 -15.44 7.93
CA LEU A 101 16.85 -14.50 7.86
C LEU A 101 17.18 -13.17 7.17
N GLU A 102 18.17 -13.15 6.28
CA GLU A 102 18.53 -11.99 5.48
C GLU A 102 17.92 -12.10 4.07
N PRO A 103 17.52 -10.97 3.43
CA PRO A 103 16.97 -10.99 2.08
C PRO A 103 17.94 -11.57 1.04
N ILE A 104 17.44 -12.50 0.21
CA ILE A 104 18.24 -13.08 -0.90
C ILE A 104 18.35 -12.09 -2.07
N GLY A 105 17.29 -11.33 -2.32
CA GLY A 105 17.26 -10.28 -3.33
C GLY A 105 18.03 -9.06 -2.86
N THR A 106 18.79 -8.44 -3.78
CA THR A 106 19.47 -7.17 -3.51
C THR A 106 18.49 -5.99 -3.53
N ARG A 107 17.34 -6.14 -4.20
CA ARG A 107 16.32 -5.10 -4.33
C ARG A 107 14.95 -5.68 -4.03
N ILE A 108 14.21 -4.99 -3.16
CA ILE A 108 12.85 -5.33 -2.77
C ILE A 108 11.87 -4.47 -3.59
N PHE A 109 11.03 -5.13 -4.38
CA PHE A 109 9.89 -4.54 -5.09
C PHE A 109 8.68 -4.42 -4.15
N GLY A 110 8.84 -3.59 -3.14
CA GLY A 110 7.87 -3.43 -2.06
C GLY A 110 7.19 -2.07 -2.01
N ARG A 111 7.71 -1.07 -2.72
CA ARG A 111 7.20 0.30 -2.71
C ARG A 111 5.97 0.45 -3.62
N SER A 112 4.97 -0.41 -3.43
CA SER A 112 3.62 -0.03 -3.81
C SER A 112 3.21 1.15 -2.94
N ARG A 113 2.35 2.02 -3.47
CA ARG A 113 1.83 3.19 -2.75
C ARG A 113 1.11 2.68 -1.50
N VAL A 114 1.82 2.58 -0.39
CA VAL A 114 1.18 2.37 0.90
C VAL A 114 0.25 3.56 1.06
N ASN A 115 -1.00 3.27 1.42
CA ASN A 115 -1.99 4.26 1.73
C ASN A 115 -1.62 4.97 3.05
N CYS A 116 -0.53 5.72 3.02
CA CYS A 116 0.06 6.39 4.16
C CYS A 116 -0.40 7.83 4.30
N ILE A 117 -1.18 8.33 3.35
CA ILE A 117 -1.68 9.71 3.36
C ILE A 117 -2.91 9.75 4.27
N ARG A 118 -2.74 10.38 5.42
CA ARG A 118 -3.76 10.59 6.46
C ARG A 118 -4.37 11.98 6.35
N SER A 119 -5.56 12.15 6.93
CA SER A 119 -6.10 13.48 7.22
C SER A 119 -5.09 14.25 8.07
N GLY A 120 -4.78 15.47 7.68
CA GLY A 120 -3.80 16.32 8.35
C GLY A 120 -2.42 16.34 7.69
N ASP A 121 -2.09 15.37 6.84
CA ASP A 121 -0.79 15.33 6.16
C ASP A 121 -0.69 16.43 5.09
N GLU A 122 0.49 17.02 4.96
CA GLU A 122 0.82 17.86 3.82
C GLU A 122 1.21 17.01 2.62
N VAL A 123 0.52 17.22 1.50
CA VAL A 123 0.78 16.51 0.26
C VAL A 123 1.06 17.46 -0.89
N ILE A 124 1.79 16.95 -1.86
CA ILE A 124 2.05 17.61 -3.14
C ILE A 124 1.45 16.77 -4.27
N VAL A 125 0.82 17.44 -5.23
CA VAL A 125 0.24 16.79 -6.41
C VAL A 125 1.36 16.43 -7.40
N ILE A 126 1.48 15.16 -7.72
CA ILE A 126 2.51 14.62 -8.62
C ILE A 126 2.06 14.68 -10.09
N ALA A 127 0.75 14.50 -10.32
CA ALA A 127 0.18 14.33 -11.65
C ALA A 127 -1.24 14.92 -11.76
N GLY A 128 -1.63 15.30 -12.97
CA GLY A 128 -2.94 15.90 -13.26
C GLY A 128 -2.90 17.43 -13.37
N ARG A 129 -4.09 18.04 -13.41
CA ARG A 129 -4.28 19.49 -13.65
C ARG A 129 -3.60 20.37 -12.61
N ASP A 130 -3.56 19.92 -11.37
CA ASP A 130 -3.00 20.66 -10.23
C ASP A 130 -1.57 20.24 -9.87
N LYS A 131 -0.82 19.64 -10.81
CA LYS A 131 0.56 19.18 -10.58
C LYS A 131 1.43 20.29 -9.95
N GLY A 132 2.14 19.94 -8.89
CA GLY A 132 3.03 20.83 -8.13
C GLY A 132 2.33 21.61 -7.02
N LYS A 133 0.99 21.70 -7.01
CA LYS A 133 0.27 22.32 -5.90
C LYS A 133 0.44 21.49 -4.63
N ARG A 134 0.54 22.20 -3.51
CA ARG A 134 0.59 21.63 -2.17
C ARG A 134 -0.75 21.88 -1.48
N GLY A 135 -1.13 20.98 -0.58
CA GLY A 135 -2.33 21.15 0.22
C GLY A 135 -2.36 20.17 1.38
N LYS A 136 -3.14 20.52 2.41
CA LYS A 136 -3.39 19.64 3.55
C LYS A 136 -4.52 18.68 3.20
N VAL A 137 -4.36 17.41 3.54
CA VAL A 137 -5.43 16.43 3.38
C VAL A 137 -6.50 16.72 4.42
N LEU A 138 -7.69 17.12 3.98
CA LEU A 138 -8.81 17.39 4.88
C LEU A 138 -9.39 16.07 5.40
N GLN A 139 -9.73 15.18 4.48
CA GLN A 139 -10.30 13.87 4.81
C GLN A 139 -10.16 12.90 3.64
N ARG A 140 -10.27 11.60 3.95
CA ARG A 140 -10.54 10.58 2.92
C ARG A 140 -12.00 10.62 2.52
N SER A 141 -12.24 10.66 1.20
CA SER A 141 -13.57 10.43 0.67
C SER A 141 -13.84 8.93 0.55
N ASP A 142 -12.86 8.17 0.04
CA ASP A 142 -12.98 6.71 -0.23
C ASP A 142 -11.66 5.98 0.05
N GLU A 143 -11.63 4.66 -0.20
CA GLU A 143 -10.41 3.83 -0.16
C GLU A 143 -9.31 4.29 -1.13
N SER A 144 -9.63 5.06 -2.18
CA SER A 144 -8.66 5.50 -3.20
C SER A 144 -8.60 7.01 -3.41
N ARG A 145 -9.49 7.79 -2.76
CA ARG A 145 -9.69 9.22 -3.03
C ARG A 145 -9.57 10.08 -1.77
N LEU A 146 -8.95 11.24 -1.93
CA LEU A 146 -8.60 12.19 -0.87
C LEU A 146 -9.18 13.57 -1.19
N LEU A 147 -9.75 14.24 -0.19
CA LEU A 147 -10.04 15.66 -0.27
C LEU A 147 -8.81 16.42 0.25
N VAL A 148 -8.22 17.23 -0.62
CA VAL A 148 -7.01 18.00 -0.33
C VAL A 148 -7.32 19.48 -0.50
N GLU A 149 -7.08 20.26 0.55
CA GLU A 149 -7.36 21.69 0.57
C GLU A 149 -6.69 22.41 -0.61
N GLY A 150 -7.44 23.28 -1.31
CA GLY A 150 -6.93 24.05 -2.44
C GLY A 150 -6.60 23.25 -3.72
N VAL A 151 -6.88 21.94 -3.75
CA VAL A 151 -6.59 21.05 -4.88
C VAL A 151 -7.89 20.52 -5.50
N ASN A 152 -7.91 20.37 -6.82
CA ASN A 152 -9.06 19.90 -7.60
C ASN A 152 -10.33 20.73 -7.33
N LEU A 153 -10.19 22.05 -7.40
CA LEU A 153 -11.28 23.01 -7.21
C LEU A 153 -12.24 22.97 -8.40
N VAL A 154 -13.54 22.93 -8.10
CA VAL A 154 -14.61 23.06 -9.08
C VAL A 154 -15.49 24.24 -8.71
N LYS A 155 -15.77 25.10 -9.68
CA LYS A 155 -16.71 26.21 -9.55
C LYS A 155 -18.13 25.67 -9.61
N LYS A 156 -18.89 25.83 -8.53
CA LYS A 156 -20.29 25.44 -8.46
C LYS A 156 -21.16 26.67 -8.27
N HIS A 157 -22.14 26.84 -9.15
CA HIS A 157 -23.17 27.86 -8.95
C HIS A 157 -24.09 27.41 -7.83
N ALA A 158 -24.15 28.18 -6.74
CA ALA A 158 -25.05 27.94 -5.63
C ALA A 158 -26.16 28.99 -5.66
N LYS A 159 -27.42 28.51 -5.57
CA LYS A 159 -28.56 29.39 -5.38
C LYS A 159 -28.48 30.01 -3.97
N PRO A 160 -28.90 31.27 -3.80
CA PRO A 160 -28.96 31.90 -2.48
C PRO A 160 -29.84 31.08 -1.54
N ASN A 161 -29.41 30.93 -0.28
CA ASN A 161 -30.23 30.34 0.78
C ASN A 161 -30.41 31.36 1.92
N PRO A 162 -31.50 32.15 1.89
CA PRO A 162 -31.74 33.20 2.87
C PRO A 162 -31.80 32.70 4.32
N ALA A 163 -32.19 31.45 4.55
CA ALA A 163 -32.30 30.87 5.89
C ALA A 163 -30.94 30.63 6.57
N LYS A 164 -29.84 30.54 5.81
CA LYS A 164 -28.46 30.41 6.33
C LYS A 164 -27.63 31.69 6.19
N GLY A 165 -28.21 32.77 5.66
CA GLY A 165 -27.46 33.98 5.34
C GLY A 165 -26.45 33.81 4.20
N GLU A 166 -26.59 32.75 3.38
CA GLU A 166 -25.69 32.47 2.27
C GLU A 166 -26.15 33.21 1.01
N THR A 167 -25.42 34.27 0.63
CA THR A 167 -25.63 34.99 -0.64
C THR A 167 -25.30 34.08 -1.81
N GLY A 168 -26.18 34.05 -2.81
CA GLY A 168 -26.00 33.25 -4.02
C GLY A 168 -24.76 33.68 -4.80
N GLY A 169 -24.09 32.74 -5.47
CA GLY A 169 -22.85 33.04 -6.17
C GLY A 169 -22.11 31.81 -6.69
N ILE A 170 -20.93 32.05 -7.25
CA ILE A 170 -20.01 30.99 -7.67
C ILE A 170 -19.20 30.58 -6.44
N VAL A 171 -19.47 29.40 -5.90
CA VAL A 171 -18.74 28.82 -4.78
C VAL A 171 -17.66 27.89 -5.31
N GLU A 172 -16.42 28.08 -4.89
CA GLU A 172 -15.34 27.13 -5.17
C GLU A 172 -15.38 25.98 -4.18
N LYS A 173 -15.57 24.77 -4.68
CA LYS A 173 -15.61 23.56 -3.84
C LYS A 173 -14.47 22.63 -4.20
N THR A 174 -13.70 22.26 -3.19
CA THR A 174 -12.67 21.22 -3.29
C THR A 174 -13.30 19.87 -3.61
N MET A 175 -12.81 19.21 -4.66
CA MET A 175 -13.24 17.86 -5.04
C MET A 175 -12.15 16.85 -4.73
N SER A 176 -12.55 15.58 -4.58
CA SER A 176 -11.62 14.50 -4.26
C SER A 176 -10.61 14.28 -5.40
N ILE A 177 -9.34 14.06 -5.06
CA ILE A 177 -8.27 13.64 -5.97
C ILE A 177 -7.88 12.19 -5.66
N HIS A 178 -7.50 11.42 -6.69
CA HIS A 178 -7.06 10.04 -6.50
C HIS A 178 -5.70 10.00 -5.78
N GLN A 179 -5.53 9.09 -4.81
CA GLN A 179 -4.32 8.97 -3.98
C GLN A 179 -3.05 8.71 -4.80
N SER A 180 -3.18 8.17 -6.01
CA SER A 180 -2.04 7.99 -6.91
C SER A 180 -1.39 9.29 -7.33
N ASN A 181 -2.16 10.37 -7.37
CA ASN A 181 -1.75 11.65 -7.94
C ASN A 181 -1.14 12.57 -6.90
N VAL A 182 -1.00 12.11 -5.65
CA VAL A 182 -0.44 12.87 -4.53
C VAL A 182 0.68 12.08 -3.84
N ALA A 183 1.64 12.79 -3.27
CA ALA A 183 2.72 12.27 -2.43
C ALA A 183 2.85 13.13 -1.17
N ILE A 184 3.44 12.58 -0.12
CA ILE A 184 3.75 13.36 1.08
C ILE A 184 4.80 14.41 0.72
N PHE A 185 4.57 15.64 1.17
CA PHE A 185 5.54 16.71 1.03
C PHE A 185 6.60 16.58 2.12
N ASN A 186 7.89 16.55 1.73
CA ASN A 186 8.98 16.63 2.68
C ASN A 186 9.49 18.08 2.77
N GLY A 187 9.24 18.73 3.90
CA GLY A 187 9.66 20.11 4.15
C GLY A 187 11.18 20.32 4.12
N ALA A 188 11.99 19.29 4.42
CA ALA A 188 13.44 19.39 4.42
C ALA A 188 14.05 19.38 3.01
N THR A 189 13.46 18.62 2.08
CA THR A 189 13.96 18.49 0.70
C THR A 189 13.19 19.35 -0.30
N GLY A 190 12.04 19.90 0.10
CA GLY A 190 11.11 20.64 -0.77
C GLY A 190 10.49 19.77 -1.87
N LYS A 191 10.65 18.44 -1.79
CA LYS A 191 10.25 17.50 -2.84
C LYS A 191 9.17 16.54 -2.35
N ALA A 192 8.55 15.89 -3.33
CA ALA A 192 7.60 14.82 -3.11
C ALA A 192 8.32 13.55 -2.63
N ASP A 193 8.00 13.10 -1.42
CA ASP A 193 8.57 11.89 -0.86
C ASP A 193 7.59 10.71 -0.93
N ARG A 194 8.17 9.52 -1.10
CA ARG A 194 7.43 8.25 -1.06
C ARG A 194 7.70 7.58 0.28
N VAL A 195 6.67 7.48 1.11
CA VAL A 195 6.76 6.75 2.39
C VAL A 195 7.12 5.29 2.11
N GLY A 196 8.24 4.84 2.70
CA GLY A 196 8.62 3.44 2.76
C GLY A 196 8.56 2.98 4.21
N ILE A 197 8.26 1.70 4.42
CA ILE A 197 8.41 1.09 5.75
C ILE A 197 9.88 0.74 5.91
N LYS A 198 10.52 1.23 6.99
CA LYS A 198 11.87 0.82 7.39
C LYS A 198 11.70 -0.28 8.44
N LEU A 199 12.18 -1.49 8.15
CA LEU A 199 12.32 -2.53 9.17
C LEU A 199 13.51 -2.12 10.04
N LEU A 200 13.28 -1.83 11.31
CA LEU A 200 14.34 -1.77 12.31
C LEU A 200 14.57 -3.22 12.76
N ALA A 201 15.81 -3.67 12.69
CA ALA A 201 16.21 -4.89 13.37
C ALA A 201 16.36 -4.52 14.85
N ASP A 202 15.73 -5.30 15.72
CA ASP A 202 16.03 -5.28 17.16
C ASP A 202 17.42 -5.89 17.41
#